data_AF-A0A2L2YZB0-F1
#
_entry.id   AF-A0A2L2YZB0-F1
#
_cell.length_a   1.000
_cell.length_b   1.000
_cell.length_c   1.000
_cell.angle_alpha   90.00
_cell.angle_beta   90.00
_cell.angle_gamma   90.00
#
_symmetry.space_group_name_H-M   'P 1'
#
loop_
_entity.id
_entity.type
_entity.pdbx_description
1 polymer ?
#
loop_
_entity_poly.entity_id
_entity_poly.type
_entity_poly.pdbx_seq_one_letter_code
_entity_poly.pdbx_strand_id
1 'polypeptide(L)'
;MDCLERIAEWNNTFEGWEGPDVLDTSSILIHCGEVTRVSSSWSRDIYLFIFDHQLIYCNKDLLKQHTYAYKGRLNLDHCDIVDVDDGKDSHFAVTVKNAWKIYCRDKDKWYLFYAKTAPEKEQWIRAFKTERQRVSDDEKQAFIVTEEAKRSARLAVQNKQKPKRPRAKFAKGRRCHPDVADTELILDSPSAKARSGS
;
A
#
# COMPACT_ATOMS: atom_id res chain seq x y z
N MET A 1 -6.75 -3.07 7.68
CA MET A 1 -6.27 -2.65 6.34
C MET A 1 -5.38 -3.75 5.85
N ASP A 2 -5.80 -4.41 4.77
CA ASP A 2 -5.08 -5.54 4.19
C ASP A 2 -3.74 -5.08 3.61
N CYS A 3 -2.74 -5.98 3.58
CA CYS A 3 -1.40 -5.65 3.08
C CYS A 3 -1.44 -5.06 1.67
N LEU A 4 -2.31 -5.60 0.80
CA LEU A 4 -2.50 -5.14 -0.59
C LEU A 4 -3.12 -3.74 -0.68
N GLU A 5 -4.06 -3.37 0.21
CA GLU A 5 -4.62 -2.01 0.23
C GLU A 5 -3.55 -0.98 0.58
N ARG A 6 -2.66 -1.32 1.52
CA ARG A 6 -1.55 -0.45 1.87
C ARG A 6 -0.63 -0.28 0.67
N ILE A 7 -0.23 -1.36 -0.01
CA ILE A 7 0.60 -1.34 -1.23
C ILE A 7 -0.03 -0.49 -2.34
N ALA A 8 -1.34 -0.61 -2.56
CA ALA A 8 -2.07 0.21 -3.53
C ALA A 8 -2.05 1.72 -3.18
N GLU A 9 -2.00 2.08 -1.90
CA GLU A 9 -1.89 3.48 -1.47
C GLU A 9 -0.49 4.06 -1.70
N TRP A 10 0.56 3.22 -1.69
CA TRP A 10 1.95 3.68 -1.86
C TRP A 10 2.21 4.36 -3.21
N ASN A 11 1.61 3.88 -4.30
CA ASN A 11 1.75 4.53 -5.62
C ASN A 11 1.34 6.01 -5.57
N ASN A 12 0.29 6.34 -4.81
CA ASN A 12 -0.18 7.73 -4.64
C ASN A 12 0.67 8.54 -3.66
N THR A 13 1.53 7.87 -2.89
CA THR A 13 2.44 8.48 -1.92
C THR A 13 3.78 8.88 -2.58
N PHE A 14 4.10 8.27 -3.73
CA PHE A 14 5.32 8.55 -4.47
C PHE A 14 5.12 9.67 -5.51
N GLU A 15 5.81 10.79 -5.32
CA GLU A 15 5.90 11.85 -6.33
C GLU A 15 6.90 11.42 -7.43
N GLY A 16 6.48 11.52 -8.70
CA GLY A 16 7.31 11.16 -9.85
C GLY A 16 7.52 9.65 -10.03
N TRP A 17 6.50 8.83 -9.75
CA TRP A 17 6.55 7.39 -9.97
C TRP A 17 6.84 7.04 -11.44
N GLU A 18 7.81 6.16 -11.68
CA GLU A 18 8.16 5.68 -13.01
C GLU A 18 8.16 4.14 -13.04
N GLY A 19 7.39 3.54 -13.98
CA GLY A 19 7.31 2.10 -14.21
C GLY A 19 6.00 1.45 -13.73
N PRO A 20 5.89 0.10 -13.77
CA PRO A 20 4.68 -0.63 -13.38
C PRO A 20 4.29 -0.43 -11.92
N ASP A 21 3.03 -0.73 -11.58
CA ASP A 21 2.53 -0.64 -10.21
C ASP A 21 3.25 -1.63 -9.31
N VAL A 22 3.44 -1.27 -8.03
CA VAL A 22 4.05 -2.18 -7.05
C VAL A 22 3.28 -3.50 -6.97
N LEU A 23 1.94 -3.44 -7.06
CA LEU A 23 1.04 -4.60 -7.03
C LEU A 23 1.16 -5.54 -8.23
N ASP A 24 1.81 -5.13 -9.31
CA ASP A 24 1.97 -5.98 -10.48
C ASP A 24 3.06 -7.04 -10.24
N THR A 25 4.06 -6.71 -9.42
CA THR A 25 5.21 -7.58 -9.12
C THR A 25 5.20 -8.08 -7.67
N SER A 26 4.62 -7.31 -6.75
CA SER A 26 4.70 -7.55 -5.30
C SER A 26 3.34 -7.63 -4.64
N SER A 27 3.27 -8.41 -3.57
CA SER A 27 2.06 -8.68 -2.80
C SER A 27 2.18 -8.23 -1.34
N ILE A 28 3.39 -8.02 -0.83
CA ILE A 28 3.64 -7.74 0.58
C ILE A 28 4.82 -6.78 0.79
N LEU A 29 4.67 -5.85 1.72
CA LEU A 29 5.77 -5.05 2.24
C LEU A 29 6.37 -5.78 3.45
N ILE A 30 7.66 -6.07 3.39
CA ILE A 30 8.38 -6.85 4.42
C ILE A 30 9.04 -5.92 5.43
N HIS A 31 9.72 -4.88 4.93
CA HIS A 31 10.36 -3.90 5.79
C HIS A 31 10.51 -2.56 5.09
N CYS A 32 10.51 -1.47 5.85
CA CYS A 32 10.77 -0.14 5.34
C CYS A 32 11.40 0.75 6.42
N GLY A 33 12.20 1.72 6.00
CA GLY A 33 12.90 2.60 6.91
C GLY A 33 13.86 3.54 6.21
N GLU A 34 14.44 4.45 7.00
CA GLU A 34 15.42 5.43 6.53
C GLU A 34 16.84 4.85 6.64
N VAL A 35 17.64 5.05 5.61
CA VAL A 35 19.04 4.60 5.55
C VAL A 35 19.86 5.64 4.81
N THR A 36 21.18 5.65 5.01
CA THR A 36 22.06 6.53 4.23
C THR A 36 22.61 5.74 3.04
N ARG A 37 22.35 6.20 1.81
CA ARG A 37 22.96 5.65 0.60
C ARG A 37 24.20 6.44 0.21
N VAL A 38 25.27 5.71 -0.08
CA VAL A 38 26.50 6.28 -0.64
C VAL A 38 26.42 6.31 -2.16
N SER A 39 26.78 7.45 -2.73
CA SER A 39 27.07 7.58 -4.15
C SER A 39 28.51 8.04 -4.35
N SER A 40 29.00 7.99 -5.60
CA SER A 40 30.36 8.40 -5.95
C SER A 40 30.73 9.81 -5.50
N SER A 41 29.75 10.71 -5.42
CA SER A 41 30.00 12.13 -5.11
C SER A 41 29.61 12.52 -3.69
N TRP A 42 28.60 11.88 -3.09
CA TRP A 42 28.03 12.32 -1.81
C TRP A 42 27.05 11.26 -1.23
N SER A 43 26.60 11.42 0.03
CA SER A 43 25.72 10.46 0.74
C SER A 43 24.36 11.08 1.12
N ARG A 44 23.21 10.46 0.73
CA ARG A 44 21.83 10.93 1.06
C ARG A 44 21.24 9.97 2.08
N ASP A 45 20.54 10.54 3.05
CA ASP A 45 19.46 9.82 3.71
C ASP A 45 18.32 9.62 2.72
N ILE A 46 17.93 8.37 2.55
CA ILE A 46 16.87 7.91 1.67
C ILE A 46 15.96 6.99 2.47
N TYR A 47 14.78 6.73 1.92
CA TYR A 47 13.87 5.75 2.47
C TYR A 47 13.83 4.52 1.55
N LEU A 48 13.93 3.34 2.14
CA LEU A 48 13.86 2.05 1.46
C LEU A 48 12.56 1.33 1.80
N PHE A 49 12.05 0.61 0.81
CA PHE A 49 10.91 -0.31 0.92
C PHE A 49 11.33 -1.65 0.33
N ILE A 50 11.34 -2.69 1.16
CA ILE A 50 11.55 -4.07 0.73
C ILE A 50 10.17 -4.70 0.56
N PHE A 51 9.82 -5.00 -0.69
CA PHE A 51 8.71 -5.86 -1.04
C PHE A 51 9.24 -7.24 -1.43
N ASP A 52 8.35 -8.21 -1.56
CA ASP A 52 8.64 -9.44 -2.30
C ASP A 52 9.06 -9.11 -3.74
N HIS A 53 10.14 -9.73 -4.22
CA HIS A 53 10.76 -9.57 -5.55
C HIS A 53 11.42 -8.22 -5.85
N GLN A 54 11.13 -7.14 -5.12
CA GLN A 54 11.69 -5.82 -5.44
C GLN A 54 11.92 -4.92 -4.22
N LEU A 55 12.91 -4.05 -4.37
CA LEU A 55 13.19 -2.96 -3.44
C LEU A 55 12.99 -1.62 -4.13
N ILE A 56 12.25 -0.72 -3.50
CA ILE A 56 12.03 0.66 -3.96
C ILE A 56 12.75 1.61 -3.03
N TYR A 57 13.40 2.63 -3.61
CA TYR A 57 14.07 3.65 -2.85
C TYR A 57 13.67 5.05 -3.32
N CYS A 58 13.52 5.96 -2.34
CA CYS A 58 13.04 7.32 -2.56
C CYS A 58 13.75 8.30 -1.65
N ASN A 59 13.72 9.58 -2.02
CA ASN A 59 14.08 10.65 -1.09
C ASN A 59 12.83 11.03 -0.27
N LYS A 60 13.01 11.28 1.02
CA LYS A 60 11.94 11.83 1.85
C LYS A 60 11.87 13.35 1.62
N ASP A 61 10.68 13.87 1.31
CA ASP A 61 10.46 15.31 1.33
C ASP A 61 10.32 15.75 2.80
N LEU A 62 11.19 16.67 3.24
CA LEU A 62 11.16 17.19 4.60
C LEU A 62 10.09 18.28 4.79
N LEU A 63 9.62 18.89 3.70
CA LEU A 63 8.65 19.98 3.70
C LEU A 63 7.22 19.45 3.52
N LYS A 64 7.03 18.41 2.70
CA LYS A 64 5.72 17.74 2.53
C LYS A 64 5.65 16.49 3.39
N GLN A 65 4.87 16.55 4.46
CA GLN A 65 4.67 15.42 5.36
C GLN A 65 4.15 14.20 4.58
N HIS A 66 4.84 13.05 4.72
CA HIS A 66 4.49 11.78 4.07
C HIS A 66 4.55 11.76 2.54
N THR A 67 5.26 12.68 1.88
CA THR A 67 5.55 12.57 0.44
C THR A 67 6.96 12.02 0.23
N TYR A 68 7.05 11.01 -0.64
CA TYR A 68 8.32 10.39 -1.01
C TYR A 68 8.60 10.65 -2.48
N ALA A 69 9.75 11.23 -2.81
CA ALA A 69 10.15 11.43 -4.20
C ALA A 69 10.82 10.17 -4.73
N TYR A 70 10.19 9.48 -5.68
CA TYR A 70 10.70 8.24 -6.26
C TYR A 70 12.11 8.45 -6.86
N LYS A 71 13.03 7.48 -6.63
CA LYS A 71 14.39 7.53 -7.17
C LYS A 71 14.81 6.25 -7.91
N GLY A 72 14.09 5.16 -7.70
CA GLY A 72 14.31 3.95 -8.46
C GLY A 72 13.86 2.70 -7.73
N ARG A 73 13.97 1.59 -8.45
CA ARG A 73 13.69 0.24 -7.99
C ARG A 73 14.84 -0.71 -8.35
N LEU A 74 14.97 -1.78 -7.57
CA LEU A 74 15.91 -2.89 -7.77
C LEU A 74 15.11 -4.20 -7.78
N ASN A 75 15.35 -5.04 -8.78
CA ASN A 75 14.82 -6.39 -8.82
C ASN A 75 15.64 -7.27 -7.87
N LEU A 76 15.07 -7.66 -6.73
CA LEU A 76 15.78 -8.43 -5.71
C LEU A 76 16.10 -9.86 -6.17
N ASP A 77 15.36 -10.40 -7.14
CA ASP A 77 15.66 -11.72 -7.73
C ASP A 77 17.00 -11.72 -8.48
N HIS A 78 17.38 -10.55 -9.01
CA HIS A 78 18.62 -10.35 -9.74
C HIS A 78 19.64 -9.55 -8.93
N CYS A 79 19.49 -9.50 -7.61
CA CYS A 79 20.42 -8.82 -6.71
C CYS A 79 21.08 -9.79 -5.73
N ASP A 80 22.34 -9.49 -5.39
CA ASP A 80 23.07 -10.14 -4.31
C ASP A 80 23.25 -9.18 -3.15
N ILE A 81 22.80 -9.58 -1.96
CA ILE A 81 22.94 -8.81 -0.73
C ILE A 81 24.20 -9.27 -0.01
N VAL A 82 25.11 -8.33 0.24
CA VAL A 82 26.39 -8.59 0.90
C VAL A 82 26.44 -7.80 2.19
N ASP A 83 26.55 -8.51 3.31
CA ASP A 83 26.85 -7.92 4.60
C ASP A 83 28.30 -7.40 4.62
N VAL A 84 28.53 -6.19 5.12
CA VAL A 84 29.85 -5.55 5.15
C VAL A 84 30.26 -5.24 6.57
N ASP A 85 31.41 -5.79 6.97
CA ASP A 85 32.02 -5.51 8.26
C ASP A 85 32.53 -4.07 8.36
N ASP A 86 32.58 -3.56 9.59
CA ASP A 86 33.10 -2.22 9.86
C ASP A 86 34.58 -2.16 9.47
N GLY A 87 34.96 -1.18 8.65
CA GLY A 87 36.31 -1.11 8.10
C GLY A 87 36.38 -0.32 6.81
N LYS A 88 37.42 -0.54 6.01
CA LYS A 88 37.58 0.11 4.71
C LYS A 88 36.95 -0.76 3.61
N ASP A 89 35.97 -0.22 2.91
CA ASP A 89 35.35 -0.90 1.76
C ASP A 89 36.26 -0.82 0.52
N SER A 90 36.45 -1.95 -0.15
CA SER A 90 37.32 -2.08 -1.31
C SER A 90 36.77 -1.47 -2.60
N HIS A 91 35.44 -1.39 -2.75
CA HIS A 91 34.78 -0.94 -3.97
C HIS A 91 34.58 0.58 -3.98
N PHE A 92 34.24 1.14 -2.83
CA PHE A 92 33.97 2.56 -2.67
C PHE A 92 35.16 3.32 -2.06
N ALA A 93 36.19 2.62 -1.59
CA ALA A 93 37.38 3.19 -0.94
C ALA A 93 37.07 4.10 0.28
N VAL A 94 35.90 3.90 0.91
CA VAL A 94 35.44 4.64 2.09
C VAL A 94 35.46 3.76 3.32
N THR A 95 35.63 4.37 4.50
CA THR A 95 35.41 3.67 5.77
C THR A 95 33.92 3.52 6.00
N VAL A 96 33.47 2.29 6.20
CA VAL A 96 32.09 1.90 6.41
C VAL A 96 31.85 1.48 7.86
N LYS A 97 30.66 1.79 8.37
CA LYS A 97 30.17 1.32 9.68
C LYS A 97 28.70 0.97 9.57
N ASN A 98 28.27 -0.15 10.14
CA ASN A 98 26.88 -0.62 10.06
C ASN A 98 26.35 -0.69 8.61
N ALA A 99 27.16 -1.19 7.68
CA ALA A 99 26.88 -1.14 6.25
C ALA A 99 26.46 -2.48 5.65
N TRP A 100 25.77 -2.41 4.50
CA TRP A 100 25.58 -3.53 3.59
C TRP A 100 25.63 -3.04 2.15
N LYS A 101 25.89 -3.97 1.23
CA LYS A 101 25.91 -3.72 -0.20
C LYS A 101 24.88 -4.56 -0.92
N ILE A 102 24.38 -4.02 -2.03
CA ILE A 102 23.53 -4.74 -2.97
C ILE A 102 24.22 -4.65 -4.34
N TYR A 103 24.53 -5.80 -4.92
CA TYR A 103 24.96 -5.89 -6.30
C TYR A 103 23.74 -6.20 -7.16
N CYS A 104 23.41 -5.31 -8.10
CA CYS A 104 22.33 -5.53 -9.05
C CYS A 104 22.91 -6.05 -10.36
N ARG A 105 22.64 -7.32 -10.68
CA ARG A 105 23.15 -7.97 -11.91
C ARG A 105 22.59 -7.31 -13.17
N ASP A 106 21.30 -6.93 -13.16
CA ASP A 106 20.65 -6.27 -14.30
C ASP A 106 21.30 -4.95 -14.70
N LYS A 107 21.88 -4.24 -13.73
CA LYS A 107 22.50 -2.92 -13.91
C LYS A 107 24.02 -2.96 -13.84
N ASP A 108 24.59 -4.15 -13.60
CA ASP A 108 26.02 -4.35 -13.32
C ASP A 108 26.56 -3.30 -12.34
N LYS A 109 25.88 -3.13 -11.20
CA LYS A 109 26.12 -1.99 -10.31
C LYS A 109 26.00 -2.33 -8.83
N TRP A 110 26.98 -1.82 -8.07
CA TRP A 110 26.98 -1.84 -6.62
C TRP A 110 26.24 -0.64 -6.01
N TYR A 111 25.48 -0.93 -4.96
CA TYR A 111 24.80 0.03 -4.11
C TYR A 111 25.26 -0.18 -2.68
N LEU A 112 25.73 0.87 -2.01
CA LEU A 112 26.20 0.83 -0.63
C LEU A 112 25.26 1.64 0.27
N PHE A 113 24.87 1.04 1.38
CA PHE A 113 23.94 1.62 2.36
C PHE A 113 24.49 1.51 3.78
N TYR A 114 24.11 2.46 4.62
CA TYR A 114 24.39 2.50 6.06
C TYR A 114 23.10 2.52 6.86
N ALA A 115 23.08 1.75 7.94
CA ALA A 115 22.13 1.94 9.03
C ALA A 115 22.69 2.88 10.09
N LYS A 116 21.82 3.53 10.85
CA LYS A 116 22.25 4.42 11.95
C LYS A 116 22.87 3.61 13.09
N THR A 117 22.37 2.40 13.30
CA THR A 117 22.79 1.51 14.39
C THR A 117 23.03 0.08 13.91
N ALA A 118 23.84 -0.69 14.64
CA ALA A 118 24.08 -2.11 14.32
C ALA A 118 22.80 -2.97 14.38
N PRO A 119 21.90 -2.81 15.38
CA PRO A 119 20.62 -3.55 15.39
C PRO A 119 19.74 -3.24 14.17
N GLU A 120 19.76 -1.99 13.69
CA GLU A 120 19.03 -1.61 12.48
C GLU A 120 19.64 -2.26 11.24
N LYS A 121 20.97 -2.32 11.11
CA LYS A 121 21.64 -3.11 10.05
C LYS A 121 21.19 -4.57 10.10
N GLU A 122 21.22 -5.20 11.27
CA GLU A 122 20.79 -6.60 11.43
C GLU A 122 19.33 -6.80 11.02
N GLN A 123 18.46 -5.84 11.32
CA GLN A 123 17.07 -5.85 10.90
C GLN A 123 16.94 -5.79 9.38
N TRP A 124 17.72 -4.94 8.69
CA TRP A 124 17.77 -4.89 7.23
C TRP A 124 18.24 -6.21 6.62
N ILE A 125 19.36 -6.76 7.11
CA ILE A 125 19.88 -8.06 6.64
C ILE A 125 18.86 -9.18 6.86
N ARG A 126 18.21 -9.20 8.02
CA ARG A 126 17.14 -10.17 8.32
C ARG A 126 15.97 -10.00 7.36
N ALA A 127 15.54 -8.76 7.08
CA ALA A 127 14.45 -8.49 6.15
C ALA A 127 14.74 -9.02 4.74
N PHE A 128 15.96 -8.85 4.22
CA PHE A 128 16.36 -9.45 2.94
C PHE A 128 16.31 -10.98 2.96
N LYS A 129 16.74 -11.62 4.05
CA LYS A 129 16.64 -13.09 4.18
C LYS A 129 15.18 -13.56 4.24
N THR A 130 14.35 -12.87 5.03
CA THR A 130 12.91 -13.15 5.12
C THR A 130 12.23 -13.03 3.76
N GLU A 131 12.63 -12.03 2.98
CA GLU A 131 12.13 -11.81 1.63
C GLU A 131 12.49 -12.96 0.69
N ARG A 132 13.77 -13.37 0.62
CA ARG A 132 14.19 -14.52 -0.18
C ARG A 132 13.52 -15.84 0.24
N GLN A 133 13.36 -16.06 1.55
CA GLN A 133 12.65 -17.23 2.07
C GLN A 133 11.20 -17.23 1.60
N ARG A 134 10.52 -16.09 1.70
CA ARG A 134 9.12 -15.95 1.35
C ARG A 134 8.88 -16.16 -0.14
N VAL A 135 9.70 -15.56 -0.99
CA VAL A 135 9.66 -15.80 -2.44
C VAL A 135 9.82 -17.30 -2.75
N SER A 136 10.80 -17.97 -2.13
CA SER A 136 10.98 -19.42 -2.28
C SER A 136 9.75 -20.22 -1.83
N ASP A 137 9.10 -19.83 -0.74
CA ASP A 137 7.94 -20.54 -0.21
C ASP A 137 6.69 -20.33 -1.09
N ASP A 138 6.48 -19.09 -1.57
CA ASP A 138 5.39 -18.77 -2.50
C ASP A 138 5.56 -19.51 -3.83
N GLU A 139 6.79 -19.61 -4.36
CA GLU A 139 7.13 -20.41 -5.55
C GLU A 139 6.82 -21.90 -5.35
N LYS A 140 7.21 -22.47 -4.20
CA LYS A 140 6.91 -23.88 -3.87
C LYS A 140 5.42 -24.16 -3.74
N GLN A 141 4.67 -23.20 -3.22
CA GLN A 141 3.23 -23.30 -3.04
C GLN A 141 2.44 -22.94 -4.30
N ALA A 142 3.12 -22.51 -5.38
CA ALA A 142 2.52 -21.91 -6.57
C ALA A 142 1.51 -20.81 -6.21
N PHE A 143 1.80 -20.05 -5.15
CA PHE A 143 0.95 -18.97 -4.70
C PHE A 143 1.08 -17.80 -5.66
N ILE A 144 -0.01 -17.50 -6.37
CA ILE A 144 -0.08 -16.36 -7.28
C ILE A 144 -1.23 -15.48 -6.80
N VAL A 145 -0.94 -14.19 -6.57
CA VAL A 145 -1.98 -13.21 -6.27
C VAL A 145 -2.93 -13.11 -7.47
N THR A 146 -4.20 -13.41 -7.23
CA THR A 146 -5.22 -13.39 -8.30
C THR A 146 -5.44 -11.97 -8.81
N GLU A 147 -5.72 -11.85 -10.11
CA GLU A 147 -6.04 -10.54 -10.72
C GLU A 147 -7.28 -9.88 -10.11
N GLU A 148 -8.21 -10.69 -9.59
CA GLU A 148 -9.38 -10.21 -8.85
C GLU A 148 -8.99 -9.57 -7.53
N ALA A 149 -8.05 -10.16 -6.78
CA ALA A 149 -7.52 -9.58 -5.55
C ALA A 149 -6.79 -8.26 -5.83
N LYS A 150 -5.96 -8.20 -6.88
CA LYS A 150 -5.30 -6.96 -7.32
C LYS A 150 -6.33 -5.88 -7.71
N ARG A 151 -7.35 -6.25 -8.49
CA ARG A 151 -8.43 -5.33 -8.91
C ARG A 151 -9.22 -4.81 -7.73
N SER A 152 -9.56 -5.68 -6.77
CA SER A 152 -10.27 -5.30 -5.54
C SER A 152 -9.46 -4.30 -4.72
N ALA A 153 -8.16 -4.54 -4.52
CA ALA A 153 -7.27 -3.63 -3.81
C ALA A 153 -7.19 -2.24 -4.47
N ARG A 154 -7.08 -2.20 -5.81
CA ARG A 154 -7.11 -0.93 -6.58
C ARG A 154 -8.42 -0.16 -6.39
N LEU A 155 -9.56 -0.85 -6.45
CA LEU A 155 -10.88 -0.23 -6.26
C LEU A 155 -11.09 0.28 -4.83
N ALA A 156 -10.58 -0.43 -3.82
CA ALA A 156 -10.64 0.00 -2.42
C ALA A 156 -9.97 1.36 -2.20
N VAL A 157 -8.78 1.57 -2.78
CA VAL A 157 -8.05 2.86 -2.72
C VAL A 157 -8.81 3.96 -3.45
N GLN A 158 -9.32 3.69 -4.65
CA GLN A 158 -10.11 4.68 -5.40
C GLN A 158 -11.39 5.10 -4.64
N ASN A 159 -12.03 4.16 -3.95
CA ASN A 159 -13.22 4.45 -3.15
C ASN A 159 -12.90 5.24 -1.87
N LYS A 160 -11.71 5.08 -1.26
CA LYS A 160 -11.25 5.94 -0.15
C LYS A 160 -11.01 7.39 -0.59
N GLN A 161 -10.55 7.59 -1.83
CA GLN A 161 -10.27 8.92 -2.39
C GLN A 161 -11.53 9.66 -2.84
N LYS A 162 -12.64 8.97 -3.10
CA LYS A 162 -13.92 9.63 -3.40
C LYS A 162 -14.42 10.36 -2.15
N PRO A 163 -14.79 11.64 -2.24
CA PRO A 163 -15.35 12.37 -1.10
C PRO A 163 -16.59 11.62 -0.62
N LYS A 164 -16.68 11.37 0.69
CA LYS A 164 -17.90 10.82 1.30
C LYS A 164 -19.04 11.77 0.92
N ARG A 165 -19.95 11.32 0.03
CA ARG A 165 -21.19 12.04 -0.23
C ARG A 165 -21.83 12.32 1.13
N PRO A 166 -22.17 13.57 1.48
CA PRO A 166 -22.86 13.84 2.73
C PRO A 166 -24.09 12.94 2.75
N ARG A 167 -24.24 12.13 3.80
CA ARG A 167 -25.49 11.39 4.04
C ARG A 167 -26.59 12.45 4.00
N ALA A 168 -27.43 12.41 2.97
CA ALA A 168 -28.63 13.21 2.94
C ALA A 168 -29.37 12.89 4.23
N LYS A 169 -29.46 13.85 5.14
CA LYS A 169 -30.36 13.75 6.29
C LYS A 169 -31.74 13.69 5.69
N PHE A 170 -32.30 12.49 5.52
CA PHE A 170 -33.73 12.35 5.30
C PHE A 170 -34.40 13.09 6.45
N ALA A 171 -35.04 14.21 6.14
CA ALA A 171 -35.91 14.88 7.08
C ALA A 171 -36.91 13.83 7.57
N LYS A 172 -37.01 13.66 8.90
CA LYS A 172 -38.03 12.81 9.51
C LYS A 172 -39.40 13.28 9.02
N GLY A 173 -39.94 12.58 8.01
CA GLY A 173 -41.33 12.69 7.63
C GLY A 173 -42.20 12.40 8.85
N ARG A 174 -43.24 13.20 9.04
CA ARG A 174 -44.27 12.95 10.05
C ARG A 174 -44.77 11.52 9.91
N ARG A 175 -44.79 10.78 11.01
CA ARG A 175 -45.36 9.44 11.10
C ARG A 175 -46.86 9.53 10.80
N CYS A 176 -47.33 8.84 9.76
CA CYS A 176 -48.71 8.35 9.72
C CYS A 176 -48.66 6.87 10.11
N HIS A 177 -49.44 6.52 11.14
CA HIS A 177 -49.50 5.20 11.78
C HIS A 177 -50.34 4.23 10.93
N PRO A 178 -50.00 2.93 10.88
CA PRO A 178 -50.75 1.95 10.10
C PRO A 178 -51.92 1.32 10.89
N ASP A 179 -52.88 0.85 10.10
CA ASP A 179 -53.81 -0.27 10.26
C ASP A 179 -54.95 -0.28 11.30
N VAL A 180 -56.17 -0.27 10.72
CA VAL A 180 -57.24 -1.27 10.87
C VAL A 180 -57.55 -1.79 12.29
N ALA A 181 -58.74 -1.42 12.77
CA ALA A 181 -59.56 -2.29 13.60
C ALA A 181 -60.93 -2.43 12.92
N ASP A 182 -61.16 -3.60 12.32
CA ASP A 182 -62.49 -4.11 12.01
C ASP A 182 -63.20 -4.47 13.33
N THR A 183 -64.36 -3.87 13.57
CA THR A 183 -65.36 -4.42 14.47
C THR A 183 -66.75 -4.19 13.88
N GLU A 184 -67.45 -5.30 13.63
CA GLU A 184 -68.77 -5.36 12.98
C GLU A 184 -69.94 -4.80 13.80
N LEU A 185 -71.08 -4.63 13.08
CA LEU A 185 -72.49 -4.56 13.52
C LEU A 185 -72.92 -3.17 14.07
N ILE A 186 -73.98 -2.50 13.60
CA ILE A 186 -75.40 -2.92 13.53
C ILE A 186 -76.18 -1.98 12.57
N LEU A 187 -77.12 -2.58 11.81
CA LEU A 187 -78.40 -2.11 11.22
C LEU A 187 -78.77 -0.61 11.27
N ASP A 188 -79.06 0.01 10.12
CA ASP A 188 -80.42 0.07 9.52
C ASP A 188 -80.42 0.95 8.24
N SER A 189 -81.12 0.48 7.20
CA SER A 189 -81.54 1.30 6.04
C SER A 189 -82.91 1.96 6.35
N PRO A 190 -83.58 2.74 5.47
CA PRO A 190 -83.22 3.30 4.16
C PRO A 190 -83.58 4.81 4.00
N SER A 191 -83.29 5.39 2.83
CA SER A 191 -84.33 5.90 1.90
C SER A 191 -83.96 7.18 1.12
N ALA A 192 -84.24 7.08 -0.18
CA ALA A 192 -84.75 8.13 -1.07
C ALA A 192 -83.83 9.31 -1.44
N LYS A 193 -83.29 9.28 -2.67
CA LYS A 193 -83.96 9.64 -3.94
C LYS A 193 -82.96 10.33 -4.87
N ALA A 194 -82.89 9.80 -6.08
CA ALA A 194 -82.32 10.48 -7.23
C ALA A 194 -83.09 11.76 -7.57
N ARG A 195 -82.39 12.78 -8.08
CA ARG A 195 -82.77 13.43 -9.34
C ARG A 195 -81.68 14.31 -9.92
N SER A 196 -81.44 14.05 -11.20
CA SER A 196 -80.77 14.86 -12.20
C SER A 196 -81.48 16.20 -12.47
N GLY A 197 -80.71 17.18 -12.96
CA GLY A 197 -81.14 18.01 -14.09
C GLY A 197 -81.56 19.45 -13.77
N SER A 198 -80.90 20.35 -14.50
CA SER A 198 -81.10 21.80 -14.71
C SER A 198 -80.65 22.74 -13.60
#